data_AF-A0A420IIJ4-F1
#
_entry.id   AF-A0A420IIJ4-F1
#
_cell.length_a   1.000
_cell.length_b   1.000
_cell.length_c   1.000
_cell.angle_alpha   90.00
_cell.angle_beta   90.00
_cell.angle_gamma   90.00
#
_symmetry.space_group_name_H-M   'P 1'
#
loop_
_entity.id
_entity.type
_entity.pdbx_description
1 polymer ?
#
loop_
_entity_poly.entity_id
_entity_poly.type
_entity_poly.pdbx_seq_one_letter_code
_entity_poly.pdbx_strand_id
1 'polypeptide(L)'
;MRFSSTAFFFLATLSSVIATTGDKCQVEIVRAVECDRKTRKGDQISLHYRGSLQDGGKQFDTSYDRGEPLSILVGQGSVIKGLDDNIVDMCIHEKRKIIIPPDFGYGSVAMGPIPASSTLIFEIELVGISGVESPKSIVEKSKSDASKVTNALKDAITSKISDGINAAKMLLFESDSDGQEHNEL
;
A
#
# COMPACT_ATOMS: atom_id res chain seq x y z
N MET A 1 -39.51 27.95 40.64
CA MET A 1 -38.25 27.24 40.88
C MET A 1 -37.70 26.79 39.52
N ARG A 2 -36.64 27.44 39.03
CA ARG A 2 -35.98 27.10 37.74
C ARG A 2 -34.69 26.37 38.05
N PHE A 3 -34.62 25.08 37.75
CA PHE A 3 -33.43 24.27 37.94
C PHE A 3 -32.46 24.48 36.77
N SER A 4 -31.35 25.11 37.10
CA SER A 4 -30.10 25.13 36.34
C SER A 4 -29.61 23.70 36.18
N SER A 5 -29.35 23.27 34.94
CA SER A 5 -28.61 22.04 34.66
C SER A 5 -27.66 22.28 33.50
N THR A 6 -26.49 22.79 33.84
CA THR A 6 -25.32 22.85 32.96
C THR A 6 -24.85 21.43 32.68
N ALA A 7 -25.20 20.88 31.52
CA ALA A 7 -24.65 19.64 31.01
C ALA A 7 -23.16 19.86 30.68
N PHE A 8 -22.29 19.19 31.42
CA PHE A 8 -20.85 19.15 31.21
C PHE A 8 -20.54 18.55 29.83
N PHE A 9 -20.00 19.37 28.95
CA PHE A 9 -19.36 18.96 27.70
C PHE A 9 -18.10 18.15 28.03
N PHE A 10 -18.21 16.82 28.09
CA PHE A 10 -17.07 15.92 28.02
C PHE A 10 -16.67 15.74 26.55
N LEU A 11 -15.94 16.73 26.03
CA LEU A 11 -15.25 16.61 24.75
C LEU A 11 -13.98 15.78 24.98
N ALA A 12 -14.10 14.46 24.84
CA ALA A 12 -12.97 13.55 24.85
C ALA A 12 -12.10 13.85 23.61
N THR A 13 -11.09 14.69 23.79
CA THR A 13 -10.05 14.91 22.79
C THR A 13 -9.20 13.65 22.73
N LEU A 14 -9.44 12.83 21.71
CA LEU A 14 -8.56 11.72 21.36
C LEU A 14 -7.28 12.30 20.76
N SER A 15 -6.37 12.77 21.61
CA SER A 15 -5.00 13.07 21.20
C SER A 15 -4.34 11.74 20.85
N SER A 16 -4.35 11.40 19.57
CA SER A 16 -3.56 10.28 19.05
C SER A 16 -2.09 10.64 19.23
N VAL A 17 -1.45 10.01 20.22
CA VAL A 17 0.00 10.09 20.42
C VAL A 17 0.64 9.31 19.27
N ILE A 18 1.13 10.02 18.25
CA ILE A 18 2.01 9.42 17.25
C ILE A 18 3.36 9.22 17.93
N ALA A 19 3.58 8.03 18.48
CA ALA A 19 4.90 7.61 18.93
C ALA A 19 5.78 7.45 17.68
N THR A 20 6.61 8.45 17.39
CA THR A 20 7.66 8.34 16.38
C THR A 20 8.78 7.46 16.93
N THR A 21 8.65 6.15 16.81
CA THR A 21 9.77 5.21 16.99
C THR A 21 10.75 5.44 15.82
N GLY A 22 11.72 6.33 16.02
CA GLY A 22 12.72 6.73 15.01
C GLY A 22 13.80 5.69 14.73
N ASP A 23 13.73 4.53 15.38
CA ASP A 23 14.89 3.63 15.50
C ASP A 23 14.84 2.42 14.56
N LYS A 24 13.88 2.35 13.63
CA LYS A 24 13.72 1.19 12.74
C LYS A 24 13.47 1.60 11.30
N CYS A 25 14.05 0.84 10.38
CA CYS A 25 13.70 0.92 8.96
C CYS A 25 12.23 0.54 8.75
N GLN A 26 11.52 1.30 7.92
CA GLN A 26 10.15 0.96 7.52
C GLN A 26 10.23 0.16 6.22
N VAL A 27 9.64 -1.04 6.21
CA VAL A 27 9.68 -1.94 5.05
C VAL A 27 8.27 -2.16 4.54
N GLU A 28 8.07 -1.89 3.26
CA GLU A 28 6.85 -2.18 2.52
C GLU A 28 7.17 -3.21 1.43
N ILE A 29 6.50 -4.36 1.45
CA ILE A 29 6.60 -5.36 0.38
C ILE A 29 5.70 -4.90 -0.76
N VAL A 30 6.31 -4.36 -1.82
CA VAL A 30 5.61 -3.84 -3.01
C VAL A 30 5.11 -4.98 -3.89
N ARG A 31 5.93 -6.03 -4.05
CA ARG A 31 5.57 -7.26 -4.76
C ARG A 31 5.99 -8.43 -3.90
N ALA A 32 5.01 -9.13 -3.34
CA ALA A 32 5.22 -10.39 -2.64
C ALA A 32 5.29 -11.55 -3.64
N VAL A 33 6.25 -12.44 -3.43
CA VAL A 33 6.41 -13.69 -4.19
C VAL A 33 6.55 -14.82 -3.18
N GLU A 34 5.86 -15.93 -3.43
CA GLU A 34 6.04 -17.16 -2.63
C GLU A 34 7.11 -18.04 -3.28
N CYS A 35 8.02 -18.56 -2.47
CA CYS A 35 9.12 -19.40 -2.94
C CYS A 35 9.60 -20.35 -1.83
N ASP A 36 10.13 -21.50 -2.23
CA ASP A 36 10.69 -22.48 -1.28
C ASP A 36 12.06 -22.04 -0.73
N ARG A 37 12.81 -21.26 -1.51
CA ARG A 37 14.15 -20.78 -1.16
C ARG A 37 14.21 -19.26 -1.13
N LYS A 38 14.14 -18.71 0.07
CA LYS A 38 14.36 -17.28 0.36
C LYS A 38 15.80 -16.97 0.71
N THR A 39 16.26 -15.74 0.52
CA THR A 39 17.63 -15.29 0.88
C THR A 39 17.99 -15.52 2.35
N ARG A 40 19.25 -15.89 2.60
CA ARG A 40 19.84 -16.15 3.91
C ARG A 40 21.18 -15.46 4.03
N LYS A 41 21.62 -15.22 5.27
CA LYS A 41 22.98 -14.69 5.54
C LYS A 41 24.03 -15.60 4.92
N GLY A 42 25.00 -15.00 4.23
CA GLY A 42 26.05 -15.69 3.48
C GLY A 42 25.71 -15.97 2.02
N ASP A 43 24.45 -15.82 1.59
CA ASP A 43 24.10 -15.98 0.18
C ASP A 43 24.73 -14.86 -0.65
N GLN A 44 25.23 -15.22 -1.83
CA GLN A 44 25.52 -14.26 -2.88
C GLN A 44 24.26 -14.03 -3.70
N ILE A 45 23.81 -12.77 -3.76
CA ILE A 45 22.59 -12.38 -4.46
C ILE A 45 22.88 -11.34 -5.53
N SER A 46 21.97 -11.23 -6.48
CA SER A 46 21.92 -10.17 -7.48
C SER A 46 20.64 -9.37 -7.28
N LEU A 47 20.74 -8.05 -7.13
CA LEU A 47 19.59 -7.17 -6.88
C LEU A 47 19.62 -5.95 -7.80
N HIS A 48 18.43 -5.53 -8.24
CA HIS A 48 18.23 -4.20 -8.76
C HIS A 48 17.76 -3.27 -7.66
N TYR A 49 18.18 -2.00 -7.73
CA TYR A 49 17.77 -0.98 -6.78
C TYR A 49 17.64 0.39 -7.41
N ARG A 50 16.85 1.24 -6.74
CA ARG A 50 16.80 2.69 -6.90
C ARG A 50 16.87 3.32 -5.52
N GLY A 51 17.84 4.21 -5.32
CA GLY A 51 18.01 4.99 -4.10
C GLY A 51 17.64 6.46 -4.31
N SER A 52 16.79 6.99 -3.46
CA SER A 52 16.40 8.41 -3.43
C SER A 52 16.43 8.99 -2.03
N LEU A 53 16.65 10.31 -1.95
CA LEU A 53 16.50 11.04 -0.69
C LEU A 53 15.01 11.14 -0.36
N GLN A 54 14.63 10.90 0.89
CA GLN A 54 13.25 11.12 1.33
C GLN A 54 12.86 12.59 1.18
N ASP A 55 13.81 13.49 1.48
CA ASP A 55 13.64 14.91 1.25
C ASP A 55 13.80 15.25 -0.23
N GLY A 56 12.76 15.81 -0.84
CA GLY A 56 12.71 16.18 -2.25
C GLY A 56 12.64 15.02 -3.25
N GLY A 57 12.72 13.74 -2.82
CA GLY A 57 12.57 12.58 -3.70
C GLY A 57 13.72 12.40 -4.72
N LYS A 58 14.82 13.15 -4.57
CA LYS A 58 15.91 13.16 -5.54
C LYS A 58 16.61 11.80 -5.57
N GLN A 59 16.56 11.12 -6.72
CA GLN A 59 17.36 9.93 -6.97
C GLN A 59 18.85 10.28 -6.88
N PHE A 60 19.61 9.47 -6.15
CA PHE A 60 21.06 9.61 -6.05
C PHE A 60 21.82 8.47 -6.72
N ASP A 61 21.21 7.28 -6.82
CA ASP A 61 21.83 6.12 -7.44
C ASP A 61 20.76 5.10 -7.88
N THR A 62 21.09 4.30 -8.89
CA THR A 62 20.22 3.25 -9.43
C THR A 62 21.06 2.23 -10.19
N SER A 63 20.72 0.95 -10.05
CA SER A 63 21.36 -0.10 -10.85
C SER A 63 20.91 -0.09 -12.30
N TYR A 64 19.72 0.46 -12.59
CA TYR A 64 19.12 0.40 -13.93
C TYR A 64 19.91 1.23 -14.95
N ASP A 65 20.53 2.33 -14.53
CA ASP A 65 21.35 3.18 -15.41
C ASP A 65 22.64 2.47 -15.85
N ARG A 66 23.10 1.48 -15.08
CA ARG A 66 24.27 0.64 -15.42
C ARG A 66 23.90 -0.59 -16.25
N GLY A 67 22.62 -0.92 -16.34
CA GLY A 67 22.12 -2.10 -17.07
C GLY A 67 22.43 -3.45 -16.41
N GLU A 68 23.09 -3.47 -15.26
CA GLU A 68 23.45 -4.70 -14.55
C GLU A 68 23.00 -4.68 -13.07
N PRO A 69 22.53 -5.83 -12.53
CA PRO A 69 22.23 -5.96 -11.11
C PRO A 69 23.49 -5.81 -10.24
N LEU A 70 23.31 -5.30 -9.03
CA LEU A 70 24.36 -5.27 -8.02
C LEU A 70 24.49 -6.66 -7.36
N SER A 71 25.71 -7.21 -7.34
CA SER A 71 25.99 -8.46 -6.63
C SER A 71 26.54 -8.19 -5.23
N ILE A 72 25.92 -8.77 -4.19
CA ILE A 72 26.32 -8.59 -2.79
C ILE A 72 26.21 -9.90 -1.99
N LEU A 73 26.91 -9.93 -0.85
CA LEU A 73 26.79 -11.00 0.14
C LEU A 73 25.86 -10.55 1.28
N VAL A 74 24.80 -11.33 1.51
CA VAL A 74 23.78 -11.01 2.50
C VAL A 74 24.34 -11.15 3.92
N GLY A 75 24.14 -10.14 4.76
CA GLY A 75 24.48 -10.16 6.18
C GLY A 75 25.97 -10.03 6.49
N GLN A 76 26.77 -9.54 5.53
CA GLN A 76 28.22 -9.35 5.70
C GLN A 76 28.64 -7.87 5.74
N GLY A 77 27.68 -6.93 5.80
CA GLY A 77 27.99 -5.50 5.81
C GLY A 77 28.55 -4.98 4.48
N SER A 78 28.25 -5.65 3.36
CA SER A 78 28.63 -5.18 2.02
C SER A 78 27.87 -3.92 1.58
N VAL A 79 26.76 -3.61 2.25
CA VAL A 79 25.90 -2.44 2.03
C VAL A 79 25.54 -1.81 3.37
N ILE A 80 24.91 -0.63 3.33
CA ILE A 80 24.41 0.04 4.53
C ILE A 80 23.53 -0.89 5.38
N LYS A 81 23.59 -0.73 6.70
CA LYS A 81 22.94 -1.61 7.68
C LYS A 81 21.45 -1.81 7.39
N GLY A 82 20.75 -0.75 7.01
CA GLY A 82 19.31 -0.79 6.71
C GLY A 82 18.96 -1.61 5.48
N LEU A 83 19.87 -1.76 4.51
CA LEU A 83 19.66 -2.71 3.41
C LEU A 83 20.03 -4.13 3.85
N ASP A 84 21.18 -4.31 4.49
CA ASP A 84 21.69 -5.63 4.86
C ASP A 84 20.72 -6.41 5.78
N ASP A 85 20.05 -5.68 6.69
CA ASP A 85 19.05 -6.25 7.59
C ASP A 85 17.70 -6.57 6.90
N ASN A 86 17.42 -6.00 5.72
CA ASN A 86 16.10 -6.06 5.06
C ASN A 86 16.11 -6.79 3.70
N ILE A 87 17.27 -7.29 3.27
CA ILE A 87 17.44 -8.18 2.11
C ILE A 87 17.41 -9.66 2.46
N VAL A 88 17.33 -10.00 3.75
CA VAL A 88 17.08 -11.37 4.23
C VAL A 88 15.60 -11.75 4.05
N ASP A 89 15.34 -13.05 3.95
CA ASP A 89 13.99 -13.61 3.81
C ASP A 89 13.24 -13.08 2.57
N MET A 90 13.96 -12.79 1.47
CA MET A 90 13.39 -12.36 0.19
C MET A 90 13.31 -13.51 -0.81
N CYS A 91 12.23 -13.53 -1.59
CA CYS A 91 12.08 -14.41 -2.75
C CYS A 91 12.61 -13.75 -4.04
N ILE A 92 13.05 -14.57 -5.00
CA ILE A 92 13.46 -14.08 -6.33
C ILE A 92 12.25 -13.40 -6.98
N HIS A 93 12.46 -12.23 -7.58
CA HIS A 93 11.47 -11.27 -8.10
C HIS A 93 10.63 -10.52 -7.06
N GLU A 94 10.87 -10.71 -5.76
CA GLU A 94 10.23 -9.91 -4.72
C GLU A 94 10.71 -8.46 -4.79
N LYS A 95 9.79 -7.51 -4.59
CA LYS A 95 10.08 -6.07 -4.52
C LYS A 95 9.77 -5.53 -3.15
N ARG A 96 10.71 -4.75 -2.59
CA ARG A 96 10.53 -4.04 -1.33
C ARG A 96 10.85 -2.56 -1.50
N LYS A 97 10.12 -1.73 -0.78
CA LYS A 97 10.45 -0.33 -0.54
C LYS A 97 10.85 -0.18 0.91
N ILE A 98 12.03 0.36 1.15
CA ILE A 98 12.64 0.46 2.47
C ILE A 98 12.96 1.93 2.74
N ILE A 99 12.39 2.47 3.82
CA ILE A 99 12.74 3.79 4.34
C ILE A 99 13.79 3.58 5.43
N ILE A 100 14.98 4.12 5.20
CA ILE A 100 16.17 3.92 6.03
C ILE A 100 16.50 5.23 6.73
N PRO A 101 16.32 5.33 8.06
CA PRO A 101 16.76 6.49 8.82
C PRO A 101 18.30 6.60 8.84
N PRO A 102 18.86 7.76 9.16
CA PRO A 102 20.30 8.01 9.04
C PRO A 102 21.18 7.00 9.77
N ASP A 103 20.78 6.58 10.97
CA ASP A 103 21.53 5.64 11.82
C ASP A 103 21.71 4.24 11.19
N PHE A 104 20.85 3.89 10.23
CA PHE A 104 20.91 2.65 9.46
C PHE A 104 21.44 2.87 8.03
N GLY A 105 21.70 4.14 7.66
CA GLY A 105 22.25 4.57 6.39
C GLY A 105 23.70 5.03 6.52
N TYR A 106 23.96 6.31 6.22
CA TYR A 106 25.29 6.92 6.27
C TYR A 106 25.54 7.77 7.54
N GLY A 107 24.59 7.81 8.47
CA GLY A 107 24.71 8.53 9.74
C GLY A 107 24.93 10.04 9.54
N SER A 108 25.76 10.63 10.40
CA SER A 108 26.06 12.06 10.40
C SER A 108 27.12 12.48 9.36
N VAL A 109 27.46 11.60 8.41
CA VAL A 109 28.48 11.85 7.39
C VAL A 109 27.82 12.01 6.03
N ALA A 110 28.25 13.01 5.26
CA ALA A 110 27.82 13.16 3.87
C ALA A 110 28.56 12.16 2.96
N MET A 111 27.86 11.61 1.97
CA MET A 111 28.41 10.61 1.05
C MET A 111 28.04 10.95 -0.40
N GLY A 112 29.00 11.46 -1.16
CA GLY A 112 28.77 11.91 -2.55
C GLY A 112 27.58 12.89 -2.63
N PRO A 113 26.51 12.57 -3.38
CA PRO A 113 25.32 13.43 -3.49
C PRO A 113 24.36 13.34 -2.29
N ILE A 114 24.67 12.55 -1.26
CA ILE A 114 23.83 12.31 -0.08
C ILE A 114 24.29 13.21 1.07
N PRO A 115 23.47 14.17 1.53
CA PRO A 115 23.79 14.99 2.69
C PRO A 115 23.93 14.17 3.98
N ALA A 116 24.66 14.71 4.96
CA ALA A 116 24.71 14.14 6.30
C ALA A 116 23.31 14.04 6.94
N SER A 117 23.08 13.03 7.76
CA SER A 117 21.83 12.81 8.48
C SER A 117 20.59 12.68 7.56
N SER A 118 20.77 12.17 6.35
CA SER A 118 19.68 11.97 5.39
C SER A 118 18.91 10.68 5.63
N THR A 119 17.58 10.76 5.57
CA THR A 119 16.71 9.58 5.43
C THR A 119 16.63 9.16 3.98
N LEU A 120 16.83 7.88 3.72
CA LEU A 120 16.92 7.30 2.38
C LEU A 120 15.69 6.45 2.07
N ILE A 121 15.27 6.43 0.82
CA ILE A 121 14.25 5.51 0.31
C ILE A 121 14.94 4.61 -0.71
N PHE A 122 14.85 3.31 -0.49
CA PHE A 122 15.33 2.30 -1.43
C PHE A 122 14.18 1.47 -1.95
N GLU A 123 14.05 1.40 -3.27
CA GLU A 123 13.25 0.38 -3.95
C GLU A 123 14.20 -0.70 -4.42
N ILE A 124 13.98 -1.94 -3.98
CA ILE A 124 14.83 -3.09 -4.32
C ILE A 124 14.02 -4.20 -4.97
N GLU A 125 14.65 -4.92 -5.89
CA GLU A 125 14.13 -6.10 -6.58
C GLU A 125 15.18 -7.19 -6.57
N LEU A 126 14.86 -8.36 -6.00
CA LEU A 126 15.77 -9.50 -6.02
C LEU A 126 15.74 -10.15 -7.41
N VAL A 127 16.88 -10.24 -8.08
CA VAL A 127 17.03 -10.83 -9.41
C VAL A 127 17.40 -12.31 -9.32
N GLY A 128 18.24 -12.68 -8.36
CA GLY A 128 18.68 -14.06 -8.20
C GLY A 128 19.50 -14.33 -6.95
N ILE A 129 19.62 -15.61 -6.64
CA ILE A 129 20.46 -16.15 -5.57
C ILE A 129 21.43 -17.14 -6.24
N SER A 130 22.72 -17.01 -5.97
CA SER A 130 23.73 -17.89 -6.56
C SER A 130 23.44 -19.35 -6.21
N GLY A 131 23.40 -20.22 -7.22
CA GLY A 131 23.08 -21.65 -7.07
C GLY A 131 21.60 -21.99 -6.89
N VAL A 132 20.69 -21.02 -7.04
CA VAL A 132 19.23 -21.25 -7.00
C VAL A 132 18.63 -20.95 -8.37
N GLU A 133 17.87 -21.89 -8.94
CA GLU A 133 17.17 -21.65 -10.20
C GLU A 133 16.04 -20.63 -10.02
N SER A 134 15.93 -19.68 -10.95
CA SER A 134 14.86 -18.69 -10.92
C SER A 134 13.53 -19.34 -11.33
N PRO A 135 12.44 -19.12 -10.57
CA PRO A 135 11.14 -19.65 -10.95
C PRO A 135 10.67 -18.99 -12.26
N LYS A 136 10.38 -19.82 -13.27
CA LYS A 136 9.93 -19.38 -14.61
C LYS A 136 8.54 -18.73 -14.62
N SER A 137 7.77 -18.87 -13.54
CA SER A 137 6.45 -18.26 -13.38
C SER A 137 6.35 -17.61 -12.01
N ILE A 138 6.24 -16.27 -11.98
CA ILE A 138 6.02 -15.52 -10.75
C ILE A 138 4.56 -15.77 -10.36
N VAL A 139 4.32 -16.55 -9.30
CA VAL A 139 3.02 -16.57 -8.64
C VAL A 139 2.93 -15.27 -7.85
N GLU A 140 2.59 -14.18 -8.53
CA GLU A 140 2.32 -12.90 -7.87
C GLU A 140 1.07 -13.08 -7.01
N LYS A 141 1.15 -12.65 -5.75
CA LYS A 141 -0.03 -12.52 -4.90
C LYS A 141 -0.86 -11.35 -5.40
N SER A 142 -1.56 -11.54 -6.52
CA SER A 142 -2.53 -10.58 -7.01
C SER A 142 -3.62 -10.46 -5.94
N LYS A 143 -3.98 -9.23 -5.57
CA LYS A 143 -5.15 -8.87 -4.78
C LYS A 143 -6.48 -9.26 -5.48
N SER A 144 -6.58 -10.43 -6.12
CA SER A 144 -7.76 -10.87 -6.88
C SER A 144 -8.94 -11.29 -5.99
N ASP A 145 -8.73 -11.56 -4.71
CA ASP A 145 -9.81 -12.05 -3.85
C ASP A 145 -10.67 -10.93 -3.23
N ALA A 146 -10.22 -9.67 -3.29
CA ALA A 146 -11.05 -8.52 -2.88
C ALA A 146 -11.98 -8.01 -4.00
N SER A 147 -11.67 -8.30 -5.28
CA SER A 147 -12.49 -7.84 -6.41
C SER A 147 -13.61 -8.82 -6.79
N LYS A 148 -13.52 -10.10 -6.40
CA LYS A 148 -14.56 -11.09 -6.72
C LYS A 148 -15.81 -10.94 -5.85
N VAL A 149 -15.63 -10.48 -4.60
CA VAL A 149 -16.73 -10.29 -3.63
C VAL A 149 -17.57 -9.04 -3.95
N THR A 150 -16.98 -8.00 -4.53
CA THR A 150 -17.71 -6.75 -4.85
C THR A 150 -18.60 -6.87 -6.08
N ASN A 151 -18.20 -7.66 -7.08
CA ASN A 151 -19.02 -7.90 -8.28
C ASN A 151 -20.18 -8.88 -8.00
N ALA A 152 -19.93 -9.94 -7.21
CA ALA A 152 -21.00 -10.85 -6.79
C ALA A 152 -22.07 -10.16 -5.92
N LEU A 153 -21.70 -9.16 -5.11
CA LEU A 153 -22.65 -8.39 -4.32
C LEU A 153 -23.46 -7.38 -5.16
N LYS A 154 -22.86 -6.80 -6.22
CA LYS A 154 -23.56 -5.89 -7.14
C LYS A 154 -24.64 -6.58 -7.96
N ASP A 155 -24.37 -7.80 -8.42
CA ASP A 155 -25.32 -8.58 -9.22
C ASP A 155 -26.52 -9.03 -8.37
N ALA A 156 -26.29 -9.38 -7.10
CA ALA A 156 -27.35 -9.76 -6.16
C ALA A 156 -28.24 -8.58 -5.72
N ILE A 157 -27.68 -7.36 -5.61
CA ILE A 157 -28.45 -6.17 -5.24
C ILE A 157 -29.30 -5.66 -6.43
N THR A 158 -28.78 -5.76 -7.65
CA THR A 158 -29.49 -5.29 -8.87
C THR A 158 -30.71 -6.16 -9.19
N SER A 159 -30.64 -7.46 -8.93
CA SER A 159 -31.77 -8.38 -9.17
C SER A 159 -32.97 -8.11 -8.24
N LYS A 160 -32.76 -7.57 -7.03
CA LYS A 160 -33.86 -7.33 -6.07
C LYS A 160 -34.53 -5.96 -6.17
N ILE A 161 -33.93 -5.02 -6.90
CA ILE A 161 -34.49 -3.66 -7.08
C ILE A 161 -35.40 -3.58 -8.33
N SER A 162 -35.24 -4.52 -9.28
CA SER A 162 -36.07 -4.59 -10.50
C SER A 162 -37.54 -4.93 -10.24
N ASP A 163 -37.84 -5.69 -9.19
CA ASP A 163 -39.22 -6.16 -8.93
C ASP A 163 -40.10 -5.09 -8.24
N GLY A 164 -39.52 -3.97 -7.78
CA GLY A 164 -40.25 -2.92 -7.04
C GLY A 164 -40.61 -1.65 -7.81
N ILE A 165 -40.00 -1.40 -8.97
CA ILE A 165 -40.13 -0.08 -9.65
C ILE A 165 -41.21 -0.09 -10.76
N ASN A 166 -41.57 -1.25 -11.31
CA ASN A 166 -42.55 -1.34 -12.39
C ASN A 166 -44.03 -1.39 -11.94
N ALA A 167 -44.32 -1.41 -10.63
CA ALA A 167 -45.70 -1.35 -10.13
C ALA A 167 -46.23 0.09 -9.92
N ALA A 168 -45.36 1.11 -9.91
CA ALA A 168 -45.76 2.50 -9.62
C ALA A 168 -46.11 3.33 -10.86
N LYS A 169 -45.94 2.79 -12.08
CA LYS A 169 -46.16 3.52 -13.35
C LYS A 169 -47.36 3.01 -14.16
N MET A 170 -48.37 2.45 -13.48
CA MET A 170 -49.51 1.76 -14.12
C MET A 170 -50.86 2.06 -13.44
N LEU A 171 -51.00 3.18 -12.73
CA LEU A 171 -52.25 3.51 -12.01
C LEU A 171 -52.65 4.99 -11.99
N LEU A 172 -52.24 5.83 -12.95
CA LEU A 172 -52.84 7.16 -13.10
C LEU A 172 -52.88 7.54 -14.58
N PHE A 173 -53.92 7.08 -15.28
CA PHE A 173 -54.54 7.61 -16.52
C PHE A 173 -55.47 6.47 -16.95
N GLU A 174 -56.77 6.54 -16.64
CA GLU A 174 -57.80 7.14 -17.50
C GLU A 174 -59.13 7.13 -16.71
N SER A 175 -59.87 8.26 -16.66
CA SER A 175 -61.20 8.43 -17.32
C SER A 175 -62.36 8.13 -16.33
N ASP A 176 -63.46 8.85 -16.16
CA ASP A 176 -64.33 9.70 -17.00
C ASP A 176 -65.27 10.52 -16.05
N SER A 177 -65.63 11.78 -16.35
CA SER A 177 -66.90 12.23 -16.97
C SER A 177 -68.13 12.37 -16.02
N ASP A 178 -68.75 13.56 -16.09
CA ASP A 178 -70.12 14.01 -15.70
C ASP A 178 -70.62 13.81 -14.26
N GLY A 179 -71.36 14.71 -13.61
CA GLY A 179 -71.94 16.00 -13.98
C GLY A 179 -72.99 16.38 -12.92
N GLN A 180 -73.25 17.67 -12.67
CA GLN A 180 -74.60 18.23 -12.43
C GLN A 180 -74.56 19.74 -12.12
N GLU A 181 -75.14 20.48 -13.06
CA GLU A 181 -76.00 21.65 -12.94
C GLU A 181 -76.72 21.81 -11.59
N HIS A 182 -76.75 23.03 -11.02
CA HIS A 182 -77.92 23.63 -10.34
C HIS A 182 -77.75 25.16 -10.16
N ASN A 183 -78.48 25.89 -11.00
CA ASN A 183 -79.34 27.06 -10.77
C ASN A 183 -79.13 28.09 -9.62
N GLU A 184 -79.11 29.37 -10.04
CA GLU A 184 -79.68 30.63 -9.49
C GLU A 184 -79.55 31.06 -8.02
N LEU A 185 -78.99 32.27 -7.80
CA LEU A 185 -79.75 33.54 -7.68
C LEU A 185 -78.82 34.76 -7.81
#